data_AF-A0A353E1B4-F1
#
_entry.id   AF-A0A353E1B4-F1
#
_cell.length_a   1.000
_cell.length_b   1.000
_cell.length_c   1.000
_cell.angle_alpha   90.00
_cell.angle_beta   90.00
_cell.angle_gamma   90.00
#
_symmetry.space_group_name_H-M   'P 1'
#
loop_
_entity.id
_entity.type
_entity.pdbx_description
1 polymer ?
#
loop_
_entity_poly.entity_id
_entity_poly.type
_entity_poly.pdbx_seq_one_letter_code
_entity_poly.pdbx_strand_id
1 'polypeptide(L)'
;MFPIRLMTLFGCLLISSPFFPVQAATPGDSLDPDAHLWRSQYRLIDLHQHIGESQKHLERAISIMDQVGIGIGVNLSGGTVTTHKESPSIFQRRKASTDKLFPGRFVHYMNLDYSLWDRPDFSDTAVAQIEEGHRLGAAGLKEFKRLGLYLRDGEGKLITIDDPKLDPVWKRCGELSMPVSIHVADPVAFWLPYDQRNERWTELKDHPKWWFGDPKIFPPHRELLAALERVIQKHRQTTFVCVHFANHPEDLDWVEAQLDKHPNMMADLAARIPEIGRKAPTRVRELFIKHQDRILFATDFQVYDRLILGSGGSGTPPSDLDAQSFFAKHWQWLETQDRDFPHMTPIQGDWLISGIGLPSEVLRKIYFDNARQLLASSLPPRRVMAARLRGDFALSGRLDHEAWEATAATHLDQQSSNGSVRMGVETEIKVLWSPRYLYVGFKAPFEKLHVFDPPLIESERIGLWEKDVVEMFIGSELNHANRYKEFQVAPTGERLDLALELPHRDFEWFSGWESAVHVDESTNTWTCEMKIPLSAIADGVHSEAPAVGVRWPVNFYRMDIQGKGFMAWNPTLQGSFHRPERFGWLEFDD
;
A
#
# COMPACT_ATOMS: atom_id res chain seq x y z
N MET A 1 -42.85 -89.89 6.60
CA MET A 1 -42.37 -89.05 5.48
C MET A 1 -42.90 -87.64 5.70
N PHE A 2 -42.09 -86.78 6.33
CA PHE A 2 -42.37 -85.38 6.59
C PHE A 2 -41.03 -84.64 6.44
N PRO A 3 -40.97 -83.47 5.78
CA PRO A 3 -39.70 -82.84 5.46
C PRO A 3 -39.14 -82.06 6.67
N ILE A 4 -37.82 -82.17 6.84
CA ILE A 4 -37.03 -81.53 7.88
C ILE A 4 -36.58 -80.15 7.39
N ARG A 5 -36.71 -79.14 8.26
CA ARG A 5 -36.21 -77.76 8.11
C ARG A 5 -34.69 -77.73 8.02
N LEU A 6 -34.14 -76.89 7.14
CA LEU A 6 -32.75 -76.41 7.25
C LEU A 6 -32.74 -74.88 7.17
N MET A 7 -32.16 -74.25 8.19
CA MET A 7 -31.84 -72.82 8.26
C MET A 7 -30.79 -72.45 7.21
N THR A 8 -30.91 -71.27 6.60
CA THR A 8 -29.80 -70.63 5.89
C THR A 8 -29.79 -69.14 6.22
N LEU A 9 -28.70 -68.69 6.86
CA LEU A 9 -28.38 -67.28 7.09
C LEU A 9 -28.13 -66.58 5.75
N PHE A 10 -28.80 -65.46 5.50
CA PHE A 10 -28.41 -64.51 4.46
C PHE A 10 -27.51 -63.44 5.08
N GLY A 11 -26.23 -63.44 4.69
CA GLY A 11 -25.29 -62.36 4.96
C GLY A 11 -25.53 -61.18 4.01
N CYS A 12 -25.63 -59.98 4.57
CA CYS A 12 -25.65 -58.73 3.81
C CYS A 12 -24.28 -58.47 3.18
N LEU A 13 -24.22 -58.38 1.84
CA LEU A 13 -23.11 -57.73 1.15
C LEU A 13 -23.39 -56.23 1.05
N LEU A 14 -22.59 -55.44 1.75
CA LEU A 14 -22.47 -54.00 1.57
C LEU A 14 -21.73 -53.74 0.24
N ILE A 15 -22.41 -53.16 -0.75
CA ILE A 15 -21.77 -52.61 -1.94
C ILE A 15 -21.29 -51.21 -1.57
N SER A 16 -20.00 -51.08 -1.28
CA SER A 16 -19.32 -49.79 -1.11
C SER A 16 -19.10 -49.16 -2.47
N SER A 17 -19.87 -48.13 -2.81
CA SER A 17 -19.51 -47.21 -3.89
C SER A 17 -18.26 -46.42 -3.47
N PRO A 18 -17.20 -46.34 -4.29
CA PRO A 18 -16.08 -45.48 -3.96
C PRO A 18 -16.56 -44.04 -4.07
N PHE A 19 -16.60 -43.34 -2.93
CA PHE A 19 -16.57 -41.88 -2.91
C PHE A 19 -15.26 -41.48 -3.60
N PHE A 20 -15.34 -40.99 -4.83
CA PHE A 20 -14.29 -40.15 -5.35
C PHE A 20 -14.32 -38.86 -4.52
N PRO A 21 -13.25 -38.52 -3.77
CA PRO A 21 -13.15 -37.18 -3.25
C PRO A 21 -13.17 -36.25 -4.47
N VAL A 22 -14.12 -35.32 -4.50
CA VAL A 22 -13.97 -34.13 -5.35
C VAL A 22 -12.69 -33.49 -4.86
N GLN A 23 -11.63 -33.64 -5.63
CA GLN A 23 -10.39 -32.95 -5.41
C GLN A 23 -10.74 -31.47 -5.52
N ALA A 24 -10.81 -30.77 -4.39
CA ALA A 24 -10.87 -29.33 -4.38
C ALA A 24 -9.71 -28.86 -5.26
N ALA A 25 -10.01 -28.10 -6.32
CA ALA A 25 -9.00 -27.48 -7.14
C ALA A 25 -8.05 -26.75 -6.17
N THR A 26 -6.77 -27.11 -6.19
CA THR A 26 -5.73 -26.36 -5.50
C THR A 26 -5.87 -24.90 -5.97
N PRO A 27 -5.92 -23.89 -5.07
CA PRO A 27 -6.16 -22.48 -5.43
C PRO A 27 -5.10 -21.80 -6.33
N GLY A 28 -4.21 -22.56 -6.98
CA GLY A 28 -3.05 -22.06 -7.68
C GLY A 28 -3.27 -21.68 -9.15
N ASP A 29 -4.17 -22.35 -9.88
CA ASP A 29 -4.22 -22.25 -11.35
C ASP A 29 -5.17 -21.16 -11.90
N SER A 30 -5.84 -20.38 -11.03
CA SER A 30 -6.87 -19.40 -11.42
C SER A 30 -6.69 -17.98 -10.87
N LEU A 31 -5.60 -17.72 -10.13
CA LEU A 31 -5.29 -16.37 -9.65
C LEU A 31 -4.79 -15.48 -10.78
N ASP A 32 -4.94 -14.17 -10.61
CA ASP A 32 -4.57 -13.19 -11.63
C ASP A 32 -3.02 -13.17 -11.79
N PRO A 33 -2.51 -13.35 -13.03
CA PRO A 33 -1.07 -13.46 -13.26
C PRO A 33 -0.31 -12.15 -13.00
N ASP A 34 -0.92 -11.00 -13.29
CA ASP A 34 -0.31 -9.70 -13.01
C ASP A 34 -0.26 -9.45 -11.50
N ALA A 35 -1.34 -9.78 -10.78
CA ALA A 35 -1.36 -9.73 -9.33
C ALA A 35 -0.35 -10.68 -8.69
N HIS A 36 -0.15 -11.87 -9.27
CA HIS A 36 0.89 -12.80 -8.84
C HIS A 36 2.29 -12.19 -9.00
N LEU A 37 2.56 -11.54 -10.13
CA LEU A 37 3.82 -10.82 -10.35
C LEU A 37 4.01 -9.68 -9.34
N TRP A 38 2.96 -8.90 -9.04
CA TRP A 38 3.08 -7.83 -8.05
C TRP A 38 3.34 -8.35 -6.63
N ARG A 39 2.77 -9.51 -6.27
CA ARG A 39 3.06 -10.19 -5.00
C ARG A 39 4.50 -10.66 -4.92
N SER A 40 5.03 -11.29 -5.97
CA SER A 40 6.42 -11.75 -6.00
C SER A 40 7.42 -10.59 -5.97
N GLN A 41 7.00 -9.42 -6.46
CA GLN A 41 7.75 -8.16 -6.40
C GLN A 41 7.51 -7.36 -5.10
N TYR A 42 6.73 -7.87 -4.15
CA TYR A 42 6.40 -7.18 -2.90
C TYR A 42 5.80 -5.78 -3.09
N ARG A 43 4.94 -5.60 -4.09
CA ARG A 43 4.34 -4.28 -4.41
C ARG A 43 3.11 -3.94 -3.57
N LEU A 44 2.49 -4.93 -2.94
CA LEU A 44 1.22 -4.75 -2.23
C LEU A 44 1.37 -3.96 -0.93
N ILE A 45 0.35 -3.17 -0.60
CA ILE A 45 0.26 -2.40 0.63
C ILE A 45 -0.99 -2.85 1.40
N ASP A 46 -0.81 -3.33 2.63
CA ASP A 46 -1.91 -3.58 3.56
C ASP A 46 -2.12 -2.34 4.43
N LEU A 47 -3.20 -1.59 4.16
CA LEU A 47 -3.46 -0.30 4.81
C LEU A 47 -3.94 -0.44 6.27
N HIS A 48 -4.22 -1.65 6.76
CA HIS A 48 -4.82 -1.84 8.07
C HIS A 48 -4.24 -3.05 8.78
N GLN A 49 -3.21 -2.80 9.57
CA GLN A 49 -2.60 -3.78 10.45
C GLN A 49 -2.48 -3.26 11.87
N HIS A 50 -2.31 -4.20 12.80
CA HIS A 50 -2.07 -3.92 14.21
C HIS A 50 -0.92 -4.77 14.73
N ILE A 51 0.28 -4.19 14.72
CA ILE A 51 1.52 -4.92 15.01
C ILE A 51 2.12 -4.42 16.33
N GLY A 52 2.44 -5.35 17.23
CA GLY A 52 3.12 -5.08 18.48
C GLY A 52 4.56 -4.60 18.27
N GLU A 53 5.10 -3.89 19.26
CA GLU A 53 6.39 -3.19 19.14
C GLU A 53 7.61 -4.06 19.43
N SER A 54 7.41 -5.28 19.94
CA SER A 54 8.52 -6.18 20.27
C SER A 54 9.18 -6.72 19.00
N GLN A 55 10.49 -6.98 19.07
CA GLN A 55 11.24 -7.58 17.97
C GLN A 55 10.57 -8.88 17.48
N LYS A 56 10.11 -9.74 18.39
CA LYS A 56 9.38 -10.98 18.05
C LYS A 56 8.11 -10.73 17.24
N HIS A 57 7.32 -9.71 17.61
CA HIS A 57 6.10 -9.37 16.88
C HIS A 57 6.43 -8.88 15.47
N LEU A 58 7.44 -8.03 15.34
CA LEU A 58 7.87 -7.47 14.06
C LEU A 58 8.48 -8.53 13.12
N GLU A 59 9.37 -9.38 13.64
CA GLU A 59 9.97 -10.50 12.88
C GLU A 59 8.90 -11.46 12.34
N ARG A 60 7.92 -11.81 13.18
CA ARG A 60 6.82 -12.69 12.78
C ARG A 60 5.94 -12.04 11.71
N ALA A 61 5.61 -10.75 11.88
CA ALA A 61 4.82 -10.00 10.90
C ALA A 61 5.53 -9.96 9.53
N ILE A 62 6.83 -9.61 9.51
CA ILE A 62 7.63 -9.57 8.28
C ILE A 62 7.71 -10.94 7.62
N SER A 63 7.97 -11.99 8.40
CA SER A 63 8.03 -13.35 7.86
C SER A 63 6.74 -13.75 7.14
N ILE A 64 5.57 -13.40 7.71
CA ILE A 64 4.27 -13.68 7.08
C ILE A 64 4.03 -12.77 5.87
N MET A 65 4.32 -11.47 5.98
CA MET A 65 4.20 -10.51 4.88
C MET A 65 5.03 -10.95 3.67
N ASP A 66 6.25 -11.42 3.87
CA ASP A 66 7.13 -11.92 2.81
C ASP A 66 6.56 -13.17 2.13
N GLN A 67 5.95 -14.08 2.89
CA GLN A 67 5.34 -15.30 2.35
C GLN A 67 4.08 -15.02 1.52
N VAL A 68 3.41 -13.89 1.75
CA VAL A 68 2.13 -13.55 1.10
C VAL A 68 2.23 -12.36 0.14
N GLY A 69 3.44 -11.81 -0.05
CA GLY A 69 3.73 -10.77 -1.05
C GLY A 69 3.38 -9.33 -0.61
N ILE A 70 3.24 -9.07 0.69
CA ILE A 70 3.01 -7.71 1.22
C ILE A 70 4.34 -6.99 1.38
N GLY A 71 4.53 -5.90 0.63
CA GLY A 71 5.71 -5.04 0.74
C GLY A 71 5.67 -4.14 1.96
N ILE A 72 4.54 -3.44 2.15
CA ILE A 72 4.39 -2.44 3.21
C ILE A 72 3.14 -2.71 4.03
N GLY A 73 3.31 -2.76 5.35
CA GLY A 73 2.21 -2.79 6.32
C GLY A 73 1.98 -1.41 6.93
N VAL A 74 0.73 -0.95 6.95
CA VAL A 74 0.35 0.28 7.66
C VAL A 74 -0.19 -0.10 9.04
N ASN A 75 0.61 0.18 10.07
CA ASN A 75 0.25 -0.08 11.45
C ASN A 75 -0.62 1.05 12.00
N LEU A 76 -1.91 0.76 12.19
CA LEU A 76 -2.88 1.72 12.74
C LEU A 76 -2.81 1.84 14.27
N SER A 77 -2.01 0.99 14.91
CA SER A 77 -1.65 1.06 16.33
C SER A 77 -0.26 1.70 16.53
N GLY A 78 0.03 2.85 15.91
CA GLY A 78 1.32 3.54 16.14
C GLY A 78 1.46 4.11 17.55
N GLY A 79 0.36 4.42 18.24
CA GLY A 79 0.36 4.96 19.60
C GLY A 79 0.26 6.49 19.67
N THR A 80 0.20 7.01 20.89
CA THR A 80 0.10 8.45 21.18
C THR A 80 1.46 9.11 21.19
N VAL A 81 1.47 10.42 20.93
CA VAL A 81 2.66 11.28 21.01
C VAL A 81 2.85 11.94 22.39
N THR A 82 1.85 11.84 23.28
CA THR A 82 1.96 12.32 24.66
C THR A 82 3.13 11.63 25.38
N THR A 83 3.95 12.41 26.07
CA THR A 83 5.10 11.93 26.84
C THR A 83 4.78 11.91 28.33
N HIS A 84 5.46 11.01 29.06
CA HIS A 84 5.44 10.99 30.52
C HIS A 84 6.89 11.02 31.02
N LYS A 85 7.22 11.98 31.89
CA LYS A 85 8.53 12.07 32.59
C LYS A 85 9.74 11.95 31.64
N GLU A 86 9.80 12.82 30.63
CA GLU A 86 10.92 12.94 29.67
C GLU A 86 11.22 11.68 28.82
N SER A 87 10.40 10.63 28.92
CA SER A 87 10.55 9.43 28.10
C SER A 87 9.97 9.62 26.71
N PRO A 88 10.54 9.00 25.66
CA PRO A 88 9.94 9.00 24.33
C PRO A 88 8.49 8.48 24.37
N SER A 89 7.61 9.10 23.60
CA SER A 89 6.21 8.71 23.50
C SER A 89 6.05 7.30 22.92
N ILE A 90 4.84 6.72 23.02
CA ILE A 90 4.57 5.39 22.45
C ILE A 90 4.85 5.41 20.96
N PHE A 91 4.40 6.44 20.25
CA PHE A 91 4.63 6.60 18.82
C PHE A 91 6.13 6.61 18.47
N GLN A 92 6.93 7.41 19.19
CA GLN A 92 8.37 7.50 18.96
C GLN A 92 9.06 6.14 19.13
N ARG A 93 8.74 5.40 20.19
CA ARG A 93 9.35 4.09 20.44
C ARG A 93 8.98 3.08 19.37
N ARG A 94 7.70 3.00 18.98
CA ARG A 94 7.24 2.06 17.95
C ARG A 94 7.86 2.33 16.60
N LYS A 95 7.85 3.59 16.17
CA LYS A 95 8.45 4.00 14.90
C LYS A 95 9.96 3.73 14.89
N ALA A 96 10.68 4.09 15.96
CA ALA A 96 12.11 3.83 16.06
C ALA A 96 12.45 2.32 15.99
N SER A 97 11.65 1.47 16.63
CA SER A 97 11.84 0.01 16.54
C SER A 97 11.68 -0.52 15.11
N THR A 98 10.62 -0.11 14.40
CA THR A 98 10.41 -0.56 13.01
C THR A 98 11.44 0.01 12.05
N ASP A 99 11.79 1.29 12.18
CA ASP A 99 12.79 1.93 11.31
C ASP A 99 14.16 1.29 11.47
N LYS A 100 14.50 0.87 12.70
CA LYS A 100 15.77 0.19 13.00
C LYS A 100 15.80 -1.26 12.51
N LEU A 101 14.74 -2.02 12.77
CA LEU A 101 14.74 -3.47 12.51
C LEU A 101 14.35 -3.81 11.07
N PHE A 102 13.40 -3.07 10.50
CA PHE A 102 12.80 -3.35 9.19
C PHE A 102 12.53 -2.06 8.41
N PRO A 103 13.59 -1.30 8.06
CA PRO A 103 13.46 -0.01 7.39
C PRO A 103 12.64 -0.12 6.10
N GLY A 104 11.62 0.72 5.98
CA GLY A 104 10.77 0.80 4.78
C GLY A 104 9.70 -0.29 4.66
N ARG A 105 9.55 -1.19 5.65
CA ARG A 105 8.51 -2.24 5.63
C ARG A 105 7.23 -1.86 6.37
N PHE A 106 7.30 -0.83 7.22
CA PHE A 106 6.16 -0.34 7.99
C PHE A 106 5.98 1.16 7.88
N VAL A 107 4.72 1.57 7.89
CA VAL A 107 4.29 2.96 8.05
C VAL A 107 3.32 3.03 9.23
N HIS A 108 3.36 4.11 10.01
CA HIS A 108 2.57 4.20 11.24
C HIS A 108 1.57 5.35 11.18
N TYR A 109 0.35 5.07 11.64
CA TYR A 109 -0.61 6.12 12.00
C TYR A 109 -0.48 6.41 13.49
N MET A 110 -0.58 7.69 13.85
CA MET A 110 -0.65 8.09 15.25
C MET A 110 -2.06 7.85 15.82
N ASN A 111 -2.16 7.84 17.14
CA ASN A 111 -3.43 7.84 17.86
C ASN A 111 -3.53 9.09 18.73
N LEU A 112 -4.74 9.64 18.83
CA LEU A 112 -5.00 10.80 19.68
C LEU A 112 -5.19 10.38 21.15
N ASP A 113 -4.59 11.15 22.06
CA ASP A 113 -4.80 11.05 23.50
C ASP A 113 -5.95 11.97 23.94
N TYR A 114 -6.97 11.36 24.55
CA TYR A 114 -8.19 12.01 25.02
C TYR A 114 -8.19 12.28 26.53
N SER A 115 -7.12 11.94 27.26
CA SER A 115 -7.06 12.02 28.72
C SER A 115 -7.33 13.42 29.29
N LEU A 116 -7.18 14.46 28.47
CA LEU A 116 -7.38 15.87 28.82
C LEU A 116 -8.67 16.47 28.24
N TRP A 117 -9.63 15.65 27.80
CA TRP A 117 -10.88 16.07 27.15
C TRP A 117 -11.62 17.22 27.84
N ASP A 118 -11.76 17.15 29.16
CA ASP A 118 -12.55 18.12 29.95
C ASP A 118 -11.85 19.47 30.13
N ARG A 119 -10.57 19.59 29.74
CA ARG A 119 -9.89 20.87 29.81
C ARG A 119 -10.42 21.84 28.76
N PRO A 120 -10.51 23.15 29.07
CA PRO A 120 -10.99 24.15 28.12
C PRO A 120 -10.07 24.31 26.90
N ASP A 121 -8.79 23.96 27.04
CA ASP A 121 -7.76 24.02 25.99
C ASP A 121 -7.58 22.68 25.23
N PHE A 122 -8.47 21.70 25.42
CA PHE A 122 -8.32 20.36 24.81
C PHE A 122 -8.08 20.43 23.30
N SER A 123 -8.89 21.19 22.55
CA SER A 123 -8.77 21.30 21.09
C SER A 123 -7.38 21.76 20.64
N ASP A 124 -6.79 22.73 21.32
CA ASP A 124 -5.45 23.24 21.02
C ASP A 124 -4.39 22.16 21.32
N THR A 125 -4.51 21.48 22.46
CA THR A 125 -3.59 20.37 22.81
C THR A 125 -3.72 19.18 21.86
N ALA A 126 -4.92 18.89 21.37
CA ALA A 126 -5.16 17.82 20.41
C ALA A 126 -4.58 18.15 19.04
N VAL A 127 -4.69 19.41 18.58
CA VAL A 127 -4.01 19.90 17.37
C VAL A 127 -2.49 19.79 17.50
N ALA A 128 -1.93 20.18 18.65
CA ALA A 128 -0.50 20.05 18.91
C ALA A 128 0.00 18.59 18.84
N GLN A 129 -0.84 17.63 19.27
CA GLN A 129 -0.53 16.20 19.09
C GLN A 129 -0.45 15.83 17.60
N ILE A 130 -1.37 16.30 16.76
CA ILE A 130 -1.35 16.02 15.31
C ILE A 130 -0.07 16.57 14.67
N GLU A 131 0.29 17.81 15.01
CA GLU A 131 1.51 18.45 14.50
C GLU A 131 2.77 17.70 14.93
N GLU A 132 2.83 17.27 16.18
CA GLU A 132 3.96 16.47 16.67
C GLU A 132 4.01 15.09 16.01
N GLY A 133 2.87 14.43 15.81
CA GLY A 133 2.80 13.19 15.06
C GLY A 133 3.31 13.35 13.63
N HIS A 134 2.86 14.40 12.93
CA HIS A 134 3.35 14.74 11.59
C HIS A 134 4.87 14.95 11.57
N ARG A 135 5.39 15.76 12.51
CA ARG A 135 6.83 16.04 12.64
C ARG A 135 7.64 14.77 12.89
N LEU A 136 7.09 13.81 13.63
CA LEU A 136 7.69 12.50 13.90
C LEU A 136 7.51 11.49 12.75
N GLY A 137 6.82 11.87 11.67
CA GLY A 137 6.62 11.03 10.50
C GLY A 137 5.41 10.09 10.58
N ALA A 138 4.36 10.45 11.34
CA ALA A 138 3.07 9.79 11.25
C ALA A 138 2.48 9.99 9.85
N ALA A 139 2.04 8.90 9.24
CA ALA A 139 1.45 8.93 7.90
C ALA A 139 -0.04 9.21 7.88
N GLY A 140 -0.66 9.28 9.06
CA GLY A 140 -2.10 9.49 9.21
C GLY A 140 -2.50 9.39 10.67
N LEU A 141 -3.79 9.55 10.91
CA LEU A 141 -4.43 9.42 12.23
C LEU A 141 -5.37 8.22 12.20
N LYS A 142 -5.24 7.31 13.18
CA LYS A 142 -6.24 6.27 13.43
C LYS A 142 -7.12 6.71 14.60
N GLU A 143 -8.42 6.79 14.32
CA GLU A 143 -9.45 6.81 15.36
C GLU A 143 -10.08 5.42 15.49
N PHE A 144 -10.03 4.85 16.70
CA PHE A 144 -10.67 3.58 17.02
C PHE A 144 -12.17 3.81 17.29
N LYS A 145 -12.95 2.73 17.40
CA LYS A 145 -14.38 2.74 17.78
C LYS A 145 -14.68 3.21 19.21
N ARG A 146 -14.05 4.30 19.66
CA ARG A 146 -14.08 4.82 21.03
C ARG A 146 -15.09 5.95 21.18
N LEU A 147 -15.16 6.82 20.19
CA LEU A 147 -16.08 7.96 20.16
C LEU A 147 -17.47 7.46 19.78
N GLY A 148 -18.46 7.80 20.61
CA GLY A 148 -19.85 7.35 20.51
C GLY A 148 -20.13 5.99 21.18
N LEU A 149 -19.11 5.26 21.64
CA LEU A 149 -19.27 3.90 22.20
C LEU A 149 -18.58 3.68 23.56
N TYR A 150 -17.40 4.27 23.81
CA TYR A 150 -16.63 3.98 25.03
C TYR A 150 -16.20 5.21 25.81
N LEU A 151 -15.63 6.22 25.13
CA LEU A 151 -15.11 7.41 25.81
C LEU A 151 -16.26 8.29 26.31
N ARG A 152 -16.12 8.72 27.56
CA ARG A 152 -17.07 9.60 28.23
C ARG A 152 -16.35 10.82 28.76
N ASP A 153 -17.04 11.95 28.80
CA ASP A 153 -16.56 13.18 29.42
C ASP A 153 -16.66 13.12 30.96
N GLY A 154 -16.25 14.19 31.63
CA GLY A 154 -16.30 14.31 33.09
C GLY A 154 -17.71 14.27 33.68
N GLU A 155 -18.75 14.46 32.87
CA GLU A 155 -20.16 14.32 33.25
C GLU A 155 -20.71 12.91 32.97
N GLY A 156 -19.90 12.02 32.40
CA GLY A 156 -20.28 10.65 32.07
C GLY A 156 -21.03 10.51 30.74
N LYS A 157 -21.14 11.57 29.94
CA LYS A 157 -21.78 11.54 28.62
C LYS A 157 -20.81 10.97 27.58
N LEU A 158 -21.31 10.15 26.66
CA LEU A 158 -20.52 9.66 25.53
C LEU A 158 -20.02 10.83 24.68
N ILE A 159 -18.72 10.83 24.40
CA ILE A 159 -18.10 11.81 23.49
C ILE A 159 -18.41 11.36 22.06
N THR A 160 -19.04 12.22 21.25
CA THR A 160 -19.38 11.88 19.86
C THR A 160 -18.25 12.26 18.89
N ILE A 161 -18.19 11.57 17.75
CA ILE A 161 -17.15 11.81 16.73
C ILE A 161 -17.24 13.20 16.08
N ASP A 162 -18.43 13.78 16.10
CA ASP A 162 -18.76 15.09 15.53
C ASP A 162 -18.82 16.20 16.58
N ASP A 163 -18.30 15.96 17.79
CA ASP A 163 -18.19 17.00 18.81
C ASP A 163 -17.31 18.17 18.30
N PRO A 164 -17.76 19.44 18.46
CA PRO A 164 -17.03 20.61 17.98
C PRO A 164 -15.58 20.72 18.47
N LYS A 165 -15.25 20.14 19.64
CA LYS A 165 -13.87 20.11 20.15
C LYS A 165 -12.89 19.39 19.21
N LEU A 166 -13.38 18.51 18.34
CA LEU A 166 -12.57 17.72 17.41
C LEU A 166 -12.46 18.38 16.02
N ASP A 167 -13.24 19.42 15.71
CA ASP A 167 -13.17 20.10 14.42
C ASP A 167 -11.74 20.59 14.07
N PRO A 168 -10.98 21.22 15.00
CA PRO A 168 -9.63 21.65 14.70
C PRO A 168 -8.69 20.49 14.38
N VAL A 169 -8.90 19.31 15.00
CA VAL A 169 -8.11 18.09 14.76
C VAL A 169 -8.32 17.62 13.32
N TRP A 170 -9.59 17.45 12.90
CA TRP A 170 -9.92 16.99 11.56
C TRP A 170 -9.42 17.94 10.49
N LYS A 171 -9.59 19.25 10.70
CA LYS A 171 -9.07 20.29 9.82
C LYS A 171 -7.56 20.24 9.72
N ARG A 172 -6.85 20.09 10.84
CA ARG A 172 -5.38 20.06 10.85
C ARG A 172 -4.83 18.85 10.11
N CYS A 173 -5.47 17.69 10.23
CA CYS A 173 -5.12 16.51 9.43
C CYS A 173 -5.17 16.81 7.92
N GLY A 174 -6.20 17.49 7.43
CA GLY A 174 -6.31 17.90 6.02
C GLY A 174 -5.22 18.87 5.58
N GLU A 175 -4.92 19.90 6.39
CA GLU A 175 -3.86 20.87 6.12
C GLU A 175 -2.47 20.23 6.01
N LEU A 176 -2.22 19.17 6.80
CA LEU A 176 -0.96 18.44 6.80
C LEU A 176 -0.95 17.25 5.83
N SER A 177 -2.01 17.07 5.02
CA SER A 177 -2.19 15.92 4.14
C SER A 177 -2.08 14.57 4.87
N MET A 178 -2.54 14.53 6.12
CA MET A 178 -2.62 13.31 6.93
C MET A 178 -4.02 12.70 6.81
N PRO A 179 -4.20 11.56 6.13
CA PRO A 179 -5.49 10.87 6.10
C PRO A 179 -5.92 10.38 7.49
N VAL A 180 -7.23 10.25 7.66
CA VAL A 180 -7.85 9.77 8.91
C VAL A 180 -8.52 8.42 8.67
N SER A 181 -7.95 7.34 9.21
CA SER A 181 -8.60 6.04 9.26
C SER A 181 -9.56 6.00 10.45
N ILE A 182 -10.86 5.94 10.18
CA ILE A 182 -11.90 6.24 11.18
C ILE A 182 -12.88 5.07 11.36
N HIS A 183 -12.94 4.57 12.59
CA HIS A 183 -13.84 3.50 13.00
C HIS A 183 -14.88 4.07 13.97
N VAL A 184 -16.17 4.04 13.62
CA VAL A 184 -17.28 4.54 14.45
C VAL A 184 -18.32 3.48 14.78
N ALA A 185 -18.44 2.42 13.96
CA ALA A 185 -19.45 1.38 14.15
C ALA A 185 -18.96 -0.01 13.75
N ASP A 186 -19.53 -1.00 14.42
CA ASP A 186 -19.31 -2.44 14.23
C ASP A 186 -20.50 -3.08 13.50
N PRO A 187 -20.49 -4.39 13.20
CA PRO A 187 -21.59 -5.03 12.47
C PRO A 187 -22.96 -4.75 13.10
N VAL A 188 -23.99 -4.56 12.28
CA VAL A 188 -25.35 -4.20 12.73
C VAL A 188 -25.88 -5.21 13.75
N ALA A 189 -25.49 -6.48 13.61
CA ALA A 189 -25.79 -7.56 14.53
C ALA A 189 -25.42 -7.27 16.00
N PHE A 190 -24.45 -6.38 16.26
CA PHE A 190 -24.03 -6.02 17.62
C PHE A 190 -25.04 -5.13 18.34
N TRP A 191 -26.02 -4.57 17.62
CA TRP A 191 -27.19 -3.87 18.18
C TRP A 191 -28.44 -4.75 18.28
N LEU A 192 -28.41 -5.96 17.73
CA LEU A 192 -29.51 -6.92 17.80
C LEU A 192 -29.50 -7.67 19.16
N PRO A 193 -30.56 -8.41 19.53
CA PRO A 193 -30.62 -9.13 20.80
C PRO A 193 -29.36 -9.97 21.09
N TYR A 194 -28.89 -9.93 22.35
CA TYR A 194 -27.72 -10.67 22.82
C TYR A 194 -28.11 -12.12 23.17
N ASP A 195 -28.37 -12.93 22.15
CA ASP A 195 -28.71 -14.34 22.31
C ASP A 195 -28.24 -15.20 21.12
N GLN A 196 -28.45 -16.52 21.22
CA GLN A 196 -27.99 -17.51 20.24
C GLN A 196 -28.61 -17.36 18.84
N ARG A 197 -29.66 -16.55 18.68
CA ARG A 197 -30.26 -16.25 17.36
C ARG A 197 -29.53 -15.13 16.64
N ASN A 198 -28.63 -14.43 17.32
CA ASN A 198 -27.77 -13.42 16.71
C ASN A 198 -26.79 -14.09 15.75
N GLU A 199 -26.73 -13.65 14.49
CA GLU A 199 -25.84 -14.26 13.49
C GLU A 199 -24.35 -14.12 13.84
N ARG A 200 -23.99 -13.17 14.71
CA ARG A 200 -22.64 -12.97 15.25
C ARG A 200 -22.47 -13.55 16.66
N TRP A 201 -23.33 -14.48 17.09
CA TRP A 201 -23.32 -14.99 18.47
C TRP A 201 -21.96 -15.55 18.91
N THR A 202 -21.25 -16.28 18.04
CA THR A 202 -19.91 -16.81 18.38
C THR A 202 -18.92 -15.69 18.70
N GLU A 203 -18.91 -14.63 17.90
CA GLU A 203 -18.08 -13.43 18.10
C GLU A 203 -18.50 -12.66 19.36
N LEU A 204 -19.80 -12.40 19.53
CA LEU A 204 -20.33 -11.65 20.67
C LEU A 204 -20.16 -12.38 22.00
N LYS A 205 -20.23 -13.71 22.00
CA LYS A 205 -20.01 -14.53 23.20
C LYS A 205 -18.58 -14.41 23.71
N ASP A 206 -17.61 -14.36 22.81
CA ASP A 206 -16.19 -14.18 23.15
C ASP A 206 -15.88 -12.72 23.50
N HIS A 207 -16.66 -11.77 22.97
CA HIS A 207 -16.52 -10.33 23.18
C HIS A 207 -17.82 -9.66 23.67
N PRO A 208 -18.29 -9.94 24.90
CA PRO A 208 -19.55 -9.39 25.41
C PRO A 208 -19.60 -7.85 25.42
N LYS A 209 -18.44 -7.19 25.51
CA LYS A 209 -18.30 -5.72 25.47
C LYS A 209 -18.52 -5.11 24.08
N TRP A 210 -18.70 -5.93 23.05
CA TRP A 210 -19.05 -5.49 21.71
C TRP A 210 -20.55 -5.50 21.46
N TRP A 211 -21.36 -5.93 22.44
CA TRP A 211 -22.81 -5.78 22.33
C TRP A 211 -23.25 -4.36 22.73
N PHE A 212 -23.92 -3.67 21.80
CA PHE A 212 -24.36 -2.28 21.92
C PHE A 212 -25.89 -2.13 21.88
N GLY A 213 -26.63 -3.23 22.07
CA GLY A 213 -28.08 -3.25 21.94
C GLY A 213 -28.87 -2.63 23.11
N ASP A 214 -28.22 -2.09 24.16
CA ASP A 214 -28.90 -1.34 25.22
C ASP A 214 -29.05 0.15 24.82
N PRO A 215 -30.24 0.60 24.39
CA PRO A 215 -30.46 1.98 23.94
C PRO A 215 -30.37 3.02 25.06
N LYS A 216 -30.32 2.59 26.34
CA LYS A 216 -30.07 3.51 27.47
C LYS A 216 -28.59 3.86 27.61
N ILE A 217 -27.71 3.02 27.06
CA ILE A 217 -26.26 3.15 27.19
C ILE A 217 -25.64 3.63 25.88
N PHE A 218 -26.11 3.10 24.74
CA PHE A 218 -25.51 3.32 23.44
C PHE A 218 -26.49 3.95 22.44
N PRO A 219 -25.99 4.81 21.54
CA PRO A 219 -26.81 5.31 20.44
C PRO A 219 -27.13 4.18 19.45
N PRO A 220 -28.21 4.31 18.66
CA PRO A 220 -28.48 3.39 17.56
C PRO A 220 -27.38 3.49 16.49
N HIS A 221 -27.10 2.36 15.82
CA HIS A 221 -26.09 2.25 14.75
C HIS A 221 -26.15 3.40 13.72
N ARG A 222 -27.35 3.76 13.26
CA ARG A 222 -27.55 4.83 12.26
C ARG A 222 -27.14 6.21 12.76
N GLU A 223 -27.19 6.48 14.06
CA GLU A 223 -26.78 7.77 14.61
C GLU A 223 -25.25 7.92 14.59
N LEU A 224 -24.51 6.83 14.80
CA LEU A 224 -23.05 6.81 14.66
C LEU A 224 -22.62 7.09 13.22
N LEU A 225 -23.27 6.45 12.24
CA LEU A 225 -23.02 6.71 10.83
C LEU A 225 -23.38 8.15 10.43
N ALA A 226 -24.50 8.68 10.93
CA ALA A 226 -24.89 10.07 10.67
C ALA A 226 -23.90 11.08 11.27
N ALA A 227 -23.32 10.78 12.44
CA ALA A 227 -22.27 11.60 13.04
C ALA A 227 -20.98 11.58 12.20
N LEU A 228 -20.57 10.41 11.72
CA LEU A 228 -19.44 10.29 10.80
C LEU A 228 -19.68 11.08 9.50
N GLU A 229 -20.87 10.97 8.90
CA GLU A 229 -21.23 11.71 7.69
C GLU A 229 -21.11 13.23 7.89
N ARG A 230 -21.53 13.76 9.05
CA ARG A 230 -21.39 15.20 9.38
C ARG A 230 -19.92 15.64 9.43
N VAL A 231 -19.03 14.82 9.98
CA VAL A 231 -17.59 15.08 10.01
C VAL A 231 -17.03 15.13 8.58
N ILE A 232 -17.31 14.12 7.76
CA ILE A 232 -16.82 14.03 6.38
C ILE A 232 -17.31 15.21 5.54
N GLN A 233 -18.59 15.58 5.69
CA GLN A 233 -19.19 16.70 4.96
C GLN A 233 -18.58 18.05 5.31
N LYS A 234 -18.22 18.24 6.58
CA LYS A 234 -17.66 19.49 7.10
C LYS A 234 -16.19 19.66 6.73
N HIS A 235 -15.41 18.57 6.75
CA HIS A 235 -13.95 18.59 6.60
C HIS A 235 -13.52 18.09 5.21
N ARG A 236 -13.95 18.80 4.15
CA ARG A 236 -13.76 18.37 2.74
C ARG A 236 -12.31 18.31 2.25
N GLN A 237 -11.39 18.98 2.95
CA GLN A 237 -9.95 18.93 2.65
C GLN A 237 -9.25 17.74 3.31
N THR A 238 -9.94 17.03 4.20
CA THR A 238 -9.40 15.87 4.91
C THR A 238 -9.92 14.61 4.25
N THR A 239 -9.02 13.72 3.86
CA THR A 239 -9.38 12.39 3.36
C THR A 239 -9.64 11.45 4.53
N PHE A 240 -10.84 10.87 4.57
CA PHE A 240 -11.24 9.88 5.55
C PHE A 240 -11.26 8.49 4.92
N VAL A 241 -10.51 7.56 5.51
CA VAL A 241 -10.63 6.13 5.21
C VAL A 241 -11.58 5.54 6.23
N CYS A 242 -12.84 5.38 5.84
CA CYS A 242 -13.86 4.78 6.67
C CYS A 242 -13.65 3.26 6.67
N VAL A 243 -12.96 2.79 7.72
CA VAL A 243 -12.51 1.41 7.82
C VAL A 243 -13.68 0.43 7.94
N HIS A 244 -13.41 -0.86 7.76
CA HIS A 244 -14.41 -1.93 7.81
C HIS A 244 -15.53 -1.69 6.78
N PHE A 245 -15.13 -1.34 5.56
CA PHE A 245 -15.99 -1.05 4.43
C PHE A 245 -17.04 0.02 4.75
N ALA A 246 -16.54 1.23 4.99
CA ALA A 246 -17.34 2.39 5.35
C ALA A 246 -18.13 2.27 6.67
N ASN A 247 -17.70 1.40 7.59
CA ASN A 247 -18.39 1.06 8.83
C ASN A 247 -19.80 0.46 8.65
N HIS A 248 -20.21 0.09 7.43
CA HIS A 248 -21.56 -0.45 7.16
C HIS A 248 -21.58 -1.49 6.02
N PRO A 249 -20.82 -2.59 6.13
CA PRO A 249 -20.69 -3.61 5.08
C PRO A 249 -22.00 -4.36 4.76
N GLU A 250 -23.00 -4.29 5.64
CA GLU A 250 -24.29 -4.94 5.46
C GLU A 250 -25.16 -4.29 4.36
N ASP A 251 -24.97 -2.99 4.12
CA ASP A 251 -25.79 -2.13 3.24
C ASP A 251 -24.94 -1.49 2.13
N LEU A 252 -24.74 -2.24 1.04
CA LEU A 252 -23.91 -1.81 -0.10
C LEU A 252 -24.46 -0.57 -0.80
N ASP A 253 -25.78 -0.38 -0.82
CA ASP A 253 -26.42 0.77 -1.46
C ASP A 253 -26.12 2.05 -0.66
N TRP A 254 -26.13 1.96 0.67
CA TRP A 254 -25.70 3.07 1.52
C TRP A 254 -24.22 3.39 1.31
N VAL A 255 -23.34 2.39 1.29
CA VAL A 255 -21.89 2.60 1.07
C VAL A 255 -21.63 3.28 -0.27
N GLU A 256 -22.24 2.79 -1.34
CA GLU A 256 -22.12 3.39 -2.67
C GLU A 256 -22.61 4.85 -2.68
N ALA A 257 -23.77 5.13 -2.08
CA ALA A 257 -24.31 6.49 -1.99
C ALA A 257 -23.39 7.46 -1.23
N GLN A 258 -22.70 6.98 -0.18
CA GLN A 258 -21.74 7.80 0.56
C GLN A 258 -20.48 8.08 -0.27
N LEU A 259 -19.94 7.08 -0.98
CA LEU A 259 -18.79 7.26 -1.86
C LEU A 259 -19.10 8.19 -3.04
N ASP A 260 -20.30 8.12 -3.61
CA ASP A 260 -20.77 9.05 -4.64
C ASP A 260 -20.86 10.50 -4.13
N LYS A 261 -21.35 10.68 -2.91
CA LYS A 261 -21.62 12.00 -2.33
C LYS A 261 -20.38 12.69 -1.77
N HIS A 262 -19.38 11.92 -1.33
CA HIS A 262 -18.23 12.42 -0.56
C HIS A 262 -16.89 12.11 -1.24
N PRO A 263 -16.37 13.03 -2.09
CA PRO A 263 -15.10 12.83 -2.79
C PRO A 263 -13.87 12.81 -1.86
N ASN A 264 -14.03 13.04 -0.56
CA ASN A 264 -12.99 12.91 0.46
C ASN A 264 -13.19 11.67 1.36
N MET A 265 -14.12 10.76 1.03
CA MET A 265 -14.34 9.48 1.71
C MET A 265 -13.80 8.27 0.92
N MET A 266 -13.08 7.37 1.57
CA MET A 266 -12.59 6.09 1.05
C MET A 266 -13.08 4.96 1.95
N ALA A 267 -13.04 3.73 1.45
CA ALA A 267 -13.38 2.53 2.21
C ALA A 267 -12.22 1.52 2.18
N ASP A 268 -12.00 0.81 3.28
CA ASP A 268 -11.05 -0.31 3.33
C ASP A 268 -11.79 -1.66 3.44
N LEU A 269 -11.09 -2.78 3.24
CA LEU A 269 -11.67 -4.14 3.31
C LEU A 269 -11.57 -4.80 4.70
N ALA A 270 -10.97 -4.11 5.67
CA ALA A 270 -10.41 -4.69 6.88
C ALA A 270 -11.46 -5.49 7.67
N ALA A 271 -11.20 -6.77 7.92
CA ALA A 271 -12.10 -7.68 8.65
C ALA A 271 -13.56 -7.77 8.15
N ARG A 272 -13.89 -7.32 6.93
CA ARG A 272 -15.28 -7.27 6.41
C ARG A 272 -15.54 -8.01 5.12
N ILE A 273 -14.53 -8.63 4.51
CA ILE A 273 -14.74 -9.57 3.40
C ILE A 273 -15.76 -10.67 3.76
N PRO A 274 -15.82 -11.24 4.98
CA PRO A 274 -16.89 -12.18 5.34
C PRO A 274 -18.31 -11.62 5.12
N GLU A 275 -18.56 -10.36 5.49
CA GLU A 275 -19.88 -9.73 5.36
C GLU A 275 -20.20 -9.32 3.92
N ILE A 276 -19.22 -8.75 3.21
CA ILE A 276 -19.39 -8.30 1.83
C ILE A 276 -19.45 -9.50 0.88
N GLY A 277 -18.64 -10.51 1.13
CA GLY A 277 -18.48 -11.68 0.28
C GLY A 277 -19.68 -12.62 0.28
N ARG A 278 -20.60 -12.50 1.25
CA ARG A 278 -21.89 -13.22 1.25
C ARG A 278 -22.98 -12.53 0.42
N LYS A 279 -22.73 -11.32 -0.08
CA LYS A 279 -23.66 -10.58 -0.94
C LYS A 279 -23.56 -11.09 -2.39
N ALA A 280 -24.48 -10.66 -3.25
CA ALA A 280 -24.48 -11.01 -4.67
C ALA A 280 -23.16 -10.57 -5.34
N PRO A 281 -22.32 -11.49 -5.87
CA PRO A 281 -20.97 -11.15 -6.34
C PRO A 281 -20.95 -10.16 -7.51
N THR A 282 -21.96 -10.20 -8.38
CA THR A 282 -22.11 -9.24 -9.48
C THR A 282 -22.31 -7.82 -8.98
N ARG A 283 -23.18 -7.64 -7.97
CA ARG A 283 -23.46 -6.35 -7.34
C ARG A 283 -22.22 -5.78 -6.63
N VAL A 284 -21.46 -6.63 -5.93
CA VAL A 284 -20.21 -6.23 -5.27
C VAL A 284 -19.16 -5.84 -6.31
N ARG A 285 -18.99 -6.65 -7.36
CA ARG A 285 -18.08 -6.35 -8.47
C ARG A 285 -18.37 -4.98 -9.10
N GLU A 286 -19.64 -4.69 -9.40
CA GLU A 286 -20.06 -3.41 -9.99
C GLU A 286 -19.67 -2.22 -9.10
N LEU A 287 -19.92 -2.30 -7.79
CA LEU A 287 -19.52 -1.28 -6.82
C LEU A 287 -17.99 -1.08 -6.83
N PHE A 288 -17.23 -2.17 -6.79
CA PHE A 288 -15.78 -2.13 -6.77
C PHE A 288 -15.19 -1.52 -8.05
N ILE A 289 -15.75 -1.83 -9.22
CA ILE A 289 -15.32 -1.23 -10.49
C ILE A 289 -15.67 0.26 -10.53
N LYS A 290 -16.88 0.63 -10.11
CA LYS A 290 -17.33 2.03 -10.07
C LYS A 290 -16.47 2.90 -9.15
N HIS A 291 -16.13 2.38 -7.96
CA HIS A 291 -15.38 3.08 -6.92
C HIS A 291 -13.93 2.59 -6.76
N GLN A 292 -13.34 2.06 -7.83
CA GLN A 292 -12.01 1.42 -7.82
C GLN A 292 -10.89 2.32 -7.28
N ASP A 293 -11.01 3.64 -7.40
CA ASP A 293 -10.02 4.62 -6.91
C ASP A 293 -10.22 4.98 -5.42
N ARG A 294 -11.25 4.43 -4.75
CA ARG A 294 -11.68 4.78 -3.39
C ARG A 294 -11.71 3.59 -2.43
N ILE A 295 -11.34 2.40 -2.91
CA ILE A 295 -11.33 1.16 -2.12
C ILE A 295 -9.87 0.74 -1.90
N LEU A 296 -9.53 0.40 -0.67
CA LEU A 296 -8.16 0.11 -0.25
C LEU A 296 -8.04 -1.31 0.29
N PHE A 297 -7.02 -2.03 -0.17
CA PHE A 297 -6.66 -3.32 0.41
C PHE A 297 -6.22 -3.15 1.86
N ALA A 298 -6.86 -3.91 2.73
CA ALA A 298 -6.72 -3.79 4.17
C ALA A 298 -7.28 -5.05 4.81
N THR A 299 -6.57 -5.63 5.77
CA THR A 299 -6.95 -6.96 6.29
C THR A 299 -7.41 -6.97 7.74
N ASP A 300 -6.99 -5.98 8.54
CA ASP A 300 -7.05 -6.04 10.01
C ASP A 300 -6.22 -7.20 10.58
N PHE A 301 -5.08 -7.48 9.94
CA PHE A 301 -4.13 -8.49 10.39
C PHE A 301 -3.36 -7.97 11.62
N GLN A 302 -3.31 -8.79 12.68
CA GLN A 302 -2.74 -8.37 13.95
C GLN A 302 -1.73 -9.37 14.50
N VAL A 303 -0.55 -8.88 14.85
CA VAL A 303 0.52 -9.66 15.44
C VAL A 303 0.88 -9.08 16.81
N TYR A 304 0.39 -9.76 17.84
CA TYR A 304 0.76 -9.54 19.24
C TYR A 304 1.31 -10.84 19.81
N ASP A 305 1.18 -11.05 21.13
CA ASP A 305 1.49 -12.34 21.75
C ASP A 305 0.58 -13.46 21.22
N ARG A 306 -0.61 -13.07 20.75
CA ARG A 306 -1.53 -13.90 20.00
C ARG A 306 -1.71 -13.34 18.59
N LEU A 307 -1.68 -14.20 17.58
CA LEU A 307 -2.00 -13.87 16.19
C LEU A 307 -3.51 -13.70 16.03
N ILE A 308 -3.95 -12.68 15.30
CA ILE A 308 -5.37 -12.42 15.03
C ILE A 308 -5.56 -12.17 13.53
N LEU A 309 -6.55 -12.85 12.95
CA LEU A 309 -6.84 -12.88 11.52
C LEU A 309 -8.17 -12.15 11.25
N GLY A 310 -8.17 -10.83 11.42
CA GLY A 310 -9.34 -9.95 11.29
C GLY A 310 -10.25 -9.89 12.53
N SER A 311 -10.46 -11.00 13.23
CA SER A 311 -11.16 -11.01 14.52
C SER A 311 -10.62 -12.14 15.40
N GLY A 312 -10.42 -11.84 16.69
CA GLY A 312 -9.89 -12.78 17.68
C GLY A 312 -10.99 -13.55 18.37
N GLY A 313 -10.69 -14.73 18.91
CA GLY A 313 -11.63 -15.53 19.72
C GLY A 313 -10.91 -16.29 20.81
N SER A 314 -11.66 -16.96 21.70
CA SER A 314 -11.11 -17.75 22.80
C SER A 314 -10.56 -19.12 22.38
N GLY A 315 -10.73 -19.50 21.11
CA GLY A 315 -10.25 -20.77 20.56
C GLY A 315 -8.72 -20.87 20.46
N THR A 316 -8.22 -21.88 19.75
CA THR A 316 -6.79 -22.05 19.50
C THR A 316 -6.22 -20.84 18.75
N PRO A 317 -5.09 -20.27 19.19
CA PRO A 317 -4.39 -19.22 18.44
C PRO A 317 -4.06 -19.69 17.01
N PRO A 318 -4.34 -18.86 15.98
CA PRO A 318 -3.92 -19.16 14.62
C PRO A 318 -2.40 -19.36 14.50
N SER A 319 -2.00 -20.27 13.63
CA SER A 319 -0.63 -20.51 13.20
C SER A 319 -0.22 -19.56 12.06
N ASP A 320 1.07 -19.56 11.70
CA ASP A 320 1.55 -18.80 10.55
C ASP A 320 1.02 -19.35 9.22
N LEU A 321 0.75 -20.67 9.16
CA LEU A 321 0.09 -21.30 8.01
C LEU A 321 -1.37 -20.83 7.88
N ASP A 322 -2.08 -20.64 9.00
CA ASP A 322 -3.41 -20.06 8.99
C ASP A 322 -3.39 -18.61 8.48
N ALA A 323 -2.32 -17.85 8.78
CA ALA A 323 -2.13 -16.52 8.21
C ALA A 323 -1.96 -16.57 6.68
N GLN A 324 -1.16 -17.49 6.16
CA GLN A 324 -1.04 -17.67 4.70
C GLN A 324 -2.39 -18.00 4.06
N SER A 325 -3.16 -18.92 4.68
CA SER A 325 -4.51 -19.25 4.21
C SER A 325 -5.46 -18.05 4.28
N PHE A 326 -5.34 -17.21 5.31
CA PHE A 326 -6.10 -15.97 5.46
C PHE A 326 -5.84 -15.02 4.28
N PHE A 327 -4.59 -14.75 3.91
CA PHE A 327 -4.27 -13.92 2.74
C PHE A 327 -4.67 -14.60 1.41
N ALA A 328 -4.44 -15.91 1.27
CA ALA A 328 -4.84 -16.65 0.07
C ALA A 328 -6.34 -16.52 -0.23
N LYS A 329 -7.20 -16.52 0.81
CA LYS A 329 -8.64 -16.29 0.66
C LYS A 329 -8.99 -14.84 0.29
N HIS A 330 -8.15 -13.84 0.64
CA HIS A 330 -8.33 -12.48 0.13
C HIS A 330 -8.08 -12.45 -1.38
N TRP A 331 -6.98 -13.07 -1.83
CA TRP A 331 -6.64 -13.16 -3.26
C TRP A 331 -7.74 -13.91 -4.02
N GLN A 332 -8.15 -15.08 -3.52
CA GLN A 332 -9.24 -15.86 -4.11
C GLN A 332 -10.52 -15.03 -4.25
N TRP A 333 -10.92 -14.31 -3.19
CA TRP A 333 -12.14 -13.51 -3.22
C TRP A 333 -12.08 -12.35 -4.22
N LEU A 334 -10.94 -11.65 -4.31
CA LEU A 334 -10.79 -10.52 -5.22
C LEU A 334 -10.61 -10.95 -6.69
N GLU A 335 -9.84 -12.01 -6.94
CA GLU A 335 -9.28 -12.34 -8.26
C GLU A 335 -10.11 -13.39 -9.01
N THR A 336 -10.80 -14.29 -8.31
CA THR A 336 -11.51 -15.41 -8.95
C THR A 336 -13.02 -15.21 -8.96
N GLN A 337 -13.70 -16.02 -9.76
CA GLN A 337 -15.16 -16.13 -9.77
C GLN A 337 -15.65 -17.35 -8.96
N ASP A 338 -14.80 -17.90 -8.09
CA ASP A 338 -15.13 -19.07 -7.28
C ASP A 338 -16.38 -18.80 -6.43
N ARG A 339 -17.17 -19.85 -6.21
CA ARG A 339 -18.44 -19.76 -5.52
C ARG A 339 -18.42 -20.58 -4.24
N ASP A 340 -19.15 -20.09 -3.25
CA ASP A 340 -19.55 -20.81 -2.05
C ASP A 340 -18.36 -21.49 -1.30
N PHE A 341 -17.34 -20.70 -0.97
CA PHE A 341 -16.19 -21.16 -0.19
C PHE A 341 -16.13 -20.52 1.20
N PRO A 342 -15.50 -21.17 2.20
CA PRO A 342 -15.40 -20.63 3.55
C PRO A 342 -14.55 -19.35 3.59
N HIS A 343 -15.02 -18.32 4.28
CA HIS A 343 -14.25 -17.10 4.48
C HIS A 343 -13.06 -17.27 5.44
N MET A 344 -12.25 -16.22 5.56
CA MET A 344 -10.97 -16.22 6.27
C MET A 344 -11.09 -16.01 7.79
N THR A 345 -12.24 -15.56 8.30
CA THR A 345 -12.44 -15.26 9.74
C THR A 345 -13.65 -16.00 10.33
N PRO A 346 -13.58 -17.31 10.59
CA PRO A 346 -14.76 -18.14 10.93
C PRO A 346 -15.58 -17.69 12.14
N ILE A 347 -14.96 -17.01 13.13
CA ILE A 347 -15.70 -16.52 14.31
C ILE A 347 -16.81 -15.52 13.95
N GLN A 348 -16.70 -14.85 12.81
CA GLN A 348 -17.66 -13.87 12.33
C GLN A 348 -18.96 -14.49 11.80
N GLY A 349 -19.02 -15.81 11.57
CA GLY A 349 -20.19 -16.48 11.03
C GLY A 349 -19.82 -17.74 10.24
N ASP A 350 -20.81 -18.61 10.02
CA ASP A 350 -20.62 -19.90 9.35
C ASP A 350 -21.11 -19.89 7.88
N TRP A 351 -21.34 -18.71 7.31
CA TRP A 351 -21.77 -18.60 5.91
C TRP A 351 -20.58 -18.67 4.94
N LEU A 352 -20.90 -19.03 3.70
CA LEU A 352 -19.94 -19.08 2.60
C LEU A 352 -19.89 -17.73 1.89
N ILE A 353 -18.77 -17.48 1.21
CA ILE A 353 -18.56 -16.29 0.38
C ILE A 353 -18.25 -16.70 -1.06
N SER A 354 -18.39 -15.75 -1.98
CA SER A 354 -18.12 -15.94 -3.40
C SER A 354 -17.23 -14.83 -3.95
N GLY A 355 -16.30 -15.19 -4.82
CA GLY A 355 -15.33 -14.29 -5.44
C GLY A 355 -15.96 -13.34 -6.46
N ILE A 356 -15.34 -12.17 -6.61
CA ILE A 356 -15.86 -11.07 -7.45
C ILE A 356 -15.07 -10.86 -8.75
N GLY A 357 -13.94 -11.55 -8.91
CA GLY A 357 -13.20 -11.73 -10.16
C GLY A 357 -12.65 -10.47 -10.82
N LEU A 358 -12.20 -9.48 -10.05
CA LEU A 358 -11.86 -8.13 -10.52
C LEU A 358 -10.81 -8.13 -11.63
N PRO A 359 -10.90 -7.21 -12.61
CA PRO A 359 -9.86 -7.01 -13.62
C PRO A 359 -8.53 -6.56 -12.98
N SER A 360 -7.41 -6.91 -13.60
CA SER A 360 -6.06 -6.62 -13.11
C SER A 360 -5.84 -5.12 -12.86
N GLU A 361 -6.35 -4.24 -13.71
CA GLU A 361 -6.24 -2.78 -13.53
C GLU A 361 -6.98 -2.26 -12.29
N VAL A 362 -8.07 -2.90 -11.89
CA VAL A 362 -8.81 -2.57 -10.65
C VAL A 362 -8.10 -3.18 -9.45
N LEU A 363 -7.61 -4.42 -9.56
CA LEU A 363 -6.83 -5.09 -8.53
C LEU A 363 -5.60 -4.26 -8.15
N ARG A 364 -4.84 -3.77 -9.14
CA ARG A 364 -3.66 -2.91 -8.92
C ARG A 364 -3.97 -1.70 -8.05
N LYS A 365 -5.08 -1.03 -8.33
CA LYS A 365 -5.53 0.15 -7.59
C LYS A 365 -5.84 -0.16 -6.15
N ILE A 366 -6.64 -1.19 -5.92
CA ILE A 366 -7.03 -1.63 -4.59
C ILE A 366 -5.80 -2.12 -3.81
N TYR A 367 -4.93 -2.88 -4.45
CA TYR A 367 -3.74 -3.48 -3.84
C TYR A 367 -2.65 -2.49 -3.47
N PHE A 368 -2.41 -1.45 -4.28
CA PHE A 368 -1.36 -0.49 -3.93
C PHE A 368 -1.47 0.91 -4.54
N ASP A 369 -2.08 1.15 -5.71
CA ASP A 369 -2.02 2.52 -6.28
C ASP A 369 -2.78 3.54 -5.43
N ASN A 370 -3.96 3.17 -4.92
CA ASN A 370 -4.76 4.04 -4.04
C ASN A 370 -4.00 4.38 -2.76
N ALA A 371 -3.35 3.38 -2.14
CA ALA A 371 -2.53 3.58 -0.95
C ALA A 371 -1.27 4.39 -1.24
N ARG A 372 -0.63 4.19 -2.39
CA ARG A 372 0.55 4.96 -2.83
C ARG A 372 0.23 6.43 -3.05
N GLN A 373 -0.93 6.74 -3.61
CA GLN A 373 -1.38 8.12 -3.76
C GLN A 373 -1.78 8.72 -2.40
N LEU A 374 -2.56 7.98 -1.60
CA LEU A 374 -3.03 8.44 -0.28
C LEU A 374 -1.87 8.79 0.66
N LEU A 375 -0.77 8.01 0.60
CA LEU A 375 0.37 8.11 1.49
C LEU A 375 1.63 8.68 0.82
N ALA A 376 1.51 9.34 -0.34
CA ALA A 376 2.65 9.73 -1.15
C ALA A 376 3.69 10.59 -0.38
N SER A 377 3.25 11.39 0.60
CA SER A 377 4.13 12.20 1.46
C SER A 377 4.92 11.40 2.49
N SER A 378 4.40 10.24 2.90
CA SER A 378 4.82 9.53 4.12
C SER A 378 5.29 8.10 3.85
N LEU A 379 5.13 7.58 2.63
CA LEU A 379 5.75 6.34 2.21
C LEU A 379 7.28 6.44 2.30
N PRO A 380 7.97 5.34 2.67
CA PRO A 380 9.42 5.31 2.68
C PRO A 380 9.97 5.62 1.27
N PRO A 381 11.13 6.29 1.17
CA PRO A 381 11.80 6.47 -0.10
C PRO A 381 12.03 5.13 -0.78
N ARG A 382 11.77 5.07 -2.08
CA ARG A 382 11.94 3.83 -2.84
C ARG A 382 13.39 3.41 -2.91
N ARG A 383 13.58 2.14 -3.21
CA ARG A 383 14.89 1.55 -3.38
C ARG A 383 14.97 0.72 -4.66
N VAL A 384 16.05 0.88 -5.42
CA VAL A 384 16.38 0.08 -6.61
C VAL A 384 17.73 -0.59 -6.39
N MET A 385 17.83 -1.87 -6.75
CA MET A 385 19.08 -2.64 -6.68
C MET A 385 19.84 -2.50 -8.00
N ALA A 386 21.12 -2.17 -7.92
CA ALA A 386 22.03 -2.28 -9.04
C ALA A 386 22.76 -3.63 -8.94
N ALA A 387 22.45 -4.58 -9.81
CA ALA A 387 23.10 -5.91 -9.79
C ALA A 387 24.49 -5.85 -10.44
N ARG A 388 25.45 -6.61 -9.91
CA ARG A 388 26.83 -6.54 -10.40
C ARG A 388 27.03 -7.31 -11.69
N LEU A 389 27.83 -6.74 -12.58
CA LEU A 389 28.23 -7.33 -13.83
C LEU A 389 29.54 -8.11 -13.69
N ARG A 390 29.61 -9.25 -14.39
CA ARG A 390 30.86 -10.00 -14.59
C ARG A 390 31.78 -9.37 -15.62
N GLY A 391 31.23 -8.61 -16.56
CA GLY A 391 31.95 -7.93 -17.62
C GLY A 391 31.12 -6.80 -18.22
N ASP A 392 31.81 -5.76 -18.67
CA ASP A 392 31.17 -4.63 -19.36
C ASP A 392 30.72 -5.04 -20.76
N PHE A 393 29.64 -4.43 -21.25
CA PHE A 393 29.10 -4.66 -22.59
C PHE A 393 28.92 -3.34 -23.37
N ALA A 394 28.69 -3.48 -24.67
CA ALA A 394 28.36 -2.37 -25.56
C ALA A 394 26.84 -2.21 -25.62
N LEU A 395 26.37 -0.97 -25.61
CA LEU A 395 24.94 -0.68 -25.64
C LEU A 395 24.35 -0.98 -27.02
N SER A 396 23.18 -1.62 -27.05
CA SER A 396 22.40 -1.88 -28.26
C SER A 396 21.22 -0.91 -28.40
N GLY A 397 20.81 -0.31 -27.27
CA GLY A 397 19.60 0.50 -27.13
C GLY A 397 18.32 -0.33 -27.02
N ARG A 398 18.41 -1.68 -27.04
CA ARG A 398 17.24 -2.59 -27.12
C ARG A 398 16.97 -3.36 -25.82
N LEU A 399 17.83 -3.26 -24.82
CA LEU A 399 17.76 -4.08 -23.59
C LEU A 399 17.81 -5.59 -23.87
N ASP A 400 18.53 -6.01 -24.91
CA ASP A 400 18.60 -7.40 -25.38
C ASP A 400 19.83 -8.17 -24.89
N HIS A 401 20.75 -7.51 -24.20
CA HIS A 401 21.89 -8.17 -23.56
C HIS A 401 21.44 -9.00 -22.36
N GLU A 402 21.92 -10.25 -22.24
CA GLU A 402 21.50 -11.21 -21.19
C GLU A 402 21.72 -10.70 -19.75
N ALA A 403 22.66 -9.77 -19.56
CA ALA A 403 22.94 -9.17 -18.26
C ALA A 403 21.75 -8.41 -17.66
N TRP A 404 20.81 -7.92 -18.48
CA TRP A 404 19.59 -7.27 -17.98
C TRP A 404 18.65 -8.23 -17.23
N GLU A 405 18.83 -9.53 -17.36
CA GLU A 405 18.08 -10.54 -16.60
C GLU A 405 18.63 -10.74 -15.17
N ALA A 406 19.81 -10.19 -14.86
CA ALA A 406 20.43 -10.31 -13.54
C ALA A 406 19.81 -9.39 -12.47
N THR A 407 18.96 -8.44 -12.86
CA THR A 407 18.37 -7.46 -11.95
C THR A 407 16.85 -7.42 -12.09
N ALA A 408 16.16 -7.24 -10.97
CA ALA A 408 14.72 -7.00 -10.98
C ALA A 408 14.41 -5.58 -11.47
N ALA A 409 13.35 -5.44 -12.24
CA ALA A 409 12.86 -4.14 -12.66
C ALA A 409 12.22 -3.36 -11.50
N THR A 410 12.35 -2.03 -11.55
CA THR A 410 11.49 -1.10 -10.82
C THR A 410 10.65 -0.28 -11.80
N HIS A 411 9.60 0.38 -11.29
CA HIS A 411 8.58 0.98 -12.15
C HIS A 411 8.29 2.44 -11.80
N LEU A 412 8.20 3.25 -12.84
CA LEU A 412 7.91 4.69 -12.83
C LEU A 412 6.56 4.94 -13.49
N ASP A 413 5.58 5.42 -12.71
CA ASP A 413 4.18 5.56 -13.14
C ASP A 413 3.41 6.67 -12.40
N GLN A 414 4.04 7.42 -11.49
CA GLN A 414 3.36 8.44 -10.68
C GLN A 414 3.67 9.85 -11.16
N GLN A 415 2.63 10.69 -11.22
CA GLN A 415 2.81 12.13 -11.39
C GLN A 415 3.67 12.69 -10.26
N SER A 416 4.68 13.46 -10.63
CA SER A 416 5.63 14.04 -9.69
C SER A 416 4.97 15.01 -8.72
N SER A 417 4.00 15.79 -9.20
CA SER A 417 3.38 16.88 -8.43
C SER A 417 2.47 16.42 -7.29
N ASN A 418 1.89 15.23 -7.35
CA ASN A 418 0.88 14.79 -6.39
C ASN A 418 0.90 13.28 -6.09
N GLY A 419 1.76 12.50 -6.74
CA GLY A 419 1.82 11.05 -6.58
C GLY A 419 0.64 10.29 -7.19
N SER A 420 -0.23 10.89 -8.00
CA SER A 420 -1.31 10.16 -8.66
C SER A 420 -0.72 9.18 -9.69
N VAL A 421 -1.17 7.92 -9.68
CA VAL A 421 -0.70 6.89 -10.61
C VAL A 421 -1.32 7.10 -12.00
N ARG A 422 -0.53 6.89 -13.04
CA ARG A 422 -0.95 6.92 -14.44
C ARG A 422 -0.87 5.53 -15.04
N MET A 423 -2.04 4.96 -15.33
CA MET A 423 -2.14 3.66 -15.98
C MET A 423 -1.69 3.71 -17.44
N GLY A 424 -1.12 2.62 -17.94
CA GLY A 424 -0.72 2.45 -19.34
C GLY A 424 0.57 3.17 -19.77
N VAL A 425 1.18 3.98 -18.89
CA VAL A 425 2.43 4.70 -19.14
C VAL A 425 3.56 4.29 -18.19
N GLU A 426 3.44 3.12 -17.58
CA GLU A 426 4.45 2.58 -16.67
C GLU A 426 5.77 2.37 -17.43
N THR A 427 6.82 3.01 -16.94
CA THR A 427 8.18 2.89 -17.45
C THR A 427 8.95 1.92 -16.57
N GLU A 428 9.47 0.86 -17.19
CA GLU A 428 10.34 -0.11 -16.54
C GLU A 428 11.77 0.45 -16.47
N ILE A 429 12.41 0.26 -15.33
CA ILE A 429 13.78 0.68 -15.06
C ILE A 429 14.57 -0.51 -14.54
N LYS A 430 15.71 -0.80 -15.17
CA LYS A 430 16.68 -1.81 -14.71
C LYS A 430 18.03 -1.14 -14.45
N VAL A 431 18.72 -1.58 -13.41
CA VAL A 431 20.01 -1.01 -13.03
C VAL A 431 21.04 -2.12 -12.82
N LEU A 432 22.19 -1.97 -13.45
CA LEU A 432 23.34 -2.85 -13.32
C LEU A 432 24.58 -2.01 -13.04
N TRP A 433 25.63 -2.60 -12.51
CA TRP A 433 26.91 -1.90 -12.33
C TRP A 433 28.11 -2.80 -12.51
N SER A 434 29.24 -2.21 -12.88
CA SER A 434 30.56 -2.83 -12.82
C SER A 434 31.49 -1.93 -12.00
N PRO A 435 32.73 -2.34 -11.68
CA PRO A 435 33.68 -1.45 -11.01
C PRO A 435 33.99 -0.14 -11.75
N ARG A 436 33.58 -0.01 -13.02
CA ARG A 436 33.84 1.18 -13.84
C ARG A 436 32.58 1.97 -14.18
N TYR A 437 31.46 1.29 -14.39
CA TYR A 437 30.28 1.91 -14.98
C TYR A 437 29.01 1.57 -14.20
N LEU A 438 28.10 2.54 -14.15
CA LEU A 438 26.70 2.32 -13.86
C LEU A 438 25.95 2.17 -15.18
N TYR A 439 25.08 1.17 -15.27
CA TYR A 439 24.20 0.94 -16.40
C TYR A 439 22.76 1.14 -15.99
N VAL A 440 22.02 1.90 -16.78
CA VAL A 440 20.59 2.18 -16.53
C VAL A 440 19.82 1.92 -17.81
N GLY A 441 18.83 1.03 -17.71
CA GLY A 441 17.93 0.69 -18.80
C GLY A 441 16.53 1.25 -18.54
N PHE A 442 15.95 1.90 -19.53
CA PHE A 442 14.56 2.35 -19.52
C PHE A 442 13.78 1.66 -20.64
N LYS A 443 12.55 1.24 -20.35
CA LYS A 443 11.58 0.79 -21.36
C LYS A 443 10.26 1.51 -21.12
N ALA A 444 9.82 2.32 -22.09
CA ALA A 444 8.68 3.19 -21.94
C ALA A 444 7.69 3.01 -23.11
N PRO A 445 6.40 2.73 -22.83
CA PRO A 445 5.37 2.74 -23.87
C PRO A 445 5.07 4.19 -24.29
N PHE A 446 4.64 4.42 -25.51
CA PHE A 446 4.21 5.73 -26.00
C PHE A 446 2.91 5.63 -26.81
N GLU A 447 2.09 6.68 -26.86
CA GLU A 447 1.01 6.77 -27.85
C GLU A 447 1.50 7.50 -29.11
N LYS A 448 2.24 8.59 -28.89
CA LYS A 448 2.90 9.35 -29.95
C LYS A 448 4.10 10.05 -29.33
N LEU A 449 5.26 9.91 -29.98
CA LEU A 449 6.47 10.59 -29.54
C LEU A 449 6.44 12.07 -29.92
N HIS A 450 6.68 12.93 -28.94
CA HIS A 450 6.88 14.36 -29.14
C HIS A 450 8.36 14.68 -28.98
N VAL A 451 9.05 14.82 -30.11
CA VAL A 451 10.51 14.95 -30.19
C VAL A 451 10.94 16.26 -30.87
N PHE A 452 12.23 16.58 -30.86
CA PHE A 452 12.80 17.59 -31.74
C PHE A 452 13.07 16.99 -33.13
N ASP A 453 12.76 17.75 -34.18
CA ASP A 453 12.99 17.36 -35.57
C ASP A 453 13.51 18.58 -36.36
N PRO A 454 14.74 18.54 -36.92
CA PRO A 454 15.68 17.42 -36.87
C PRO A 454 16.35 17.25 -35.47
N PRO A 455 16.80 16.03 -35.13
CA PRO A 455 17.52 15.78 -33.88
C PRO A 455 18.96 16.31 -33.94
N LEU A 456 19.49 16.70 -32.78
CA LEU A 456 20.87 17.14 -32.58
C LEU A 456 21.69 15.99 -31.96
N ILE A 457 22.39 15.25 -32.82
CA ILE A 457 23.14 14.04 -32.41
C ILE A 457 24.63 14.32 -32.16
N GLU A 458 25.19 15.34 -32.80
CA GLU A 458 26.62 15.65 -32.73
C GLU A 458 27.04 16.35 -31.43
N SER A 459 26.08 16.89 -30.68
CA SER A 459 26.30 17.59 -29.41
C SER A 459 25.11 17.39 -28.47
N GLU A 460 25.29 17.78 -27.21
CA GLU A 460 24.20 17.75 -26.24
C GLU A 460 23.16 18.84 -26.51
N ARG A 461 21.92 18.59 -26.08
CA ARG A 461 20.80 19.53 -26.22
C ARG A 461 20.31 20.01 -24.85
N ILE A 462 20.55 21.28 -24.55
CA ILE A 462 19.88 21.98 -23.45
C ILE A 462 18.38 22.14 -23.79
N GLY A 463 17.50 21.87 -22.84
CA GLY A 463 16.05 21.96 -23.02
C GLY A 463 15.37 20.64 -23.45
N LEU A 464 16.06 19.50 -23.31
CA LEU A 464 15.52 18.20 -23.72
C LEU A 464 14.20 17.84 -23.00
N TRP A 465 14.01 18.35 -21.77
CA TRP A 465 12.79 18.28 -20.97
C TRP A 465 11.55 18.98 -21.55
N GLU A 466 11.66 19.73 -22.66
CA GLU A 466 10.50 20.27 -23.38
C GLU A 466 9.78 19.23 -24.24
N LYS A 467 10.37 18.04 -24.38
CA LYS A 467 9.95 16.92 -25.23
C LYS A 467 9.87 15.64 -24.42
N ASP A 468 9.56 14.53 -25.09
CA ASP A 468 9.58 13.22 -24.45
C ASP A 468 11.02 12.83 -24.11
N VAL A 469 11.25 12.47 -22.84
CA VAL A 469 12.58 12.21 -22.32
C VAL A 469 12.49 11.34 -21.06
N VAL A 470 13.50 10.50 -20.84
CA VAL A 470 13.77 9.89 -19.53
C VAL A 470 14.95 10.58 -18.87
N GLU A 471 14.88 10.74 -17.56
CA GLU A 471 15.96 11.36 -16.78
C GLU A 471 16.34 10.51 -15.57
N MET A 472 17.60 10.58 -15.18
CA MET A 472 18.10 10.06 -13.90
C MET A 472 18.86 11.17 -13.18
N PHE A 473 18.49 11.44 -11.93
CA PHE A 473 19.24 12.33 -11.03
C PHE A 473 19.91 11.46 -9.97
N ILE A 474 21.21 11.60 -9.77
CA ILE A 474 21.98 10.74 -8.87
C ILE A 474 23.09 11.51 -8.14
N GLY A 475 23.16 11.37 -6.82
CA GLY A 475 24.25 11.90 -6.00
C GLY A 475 25.11 10.78 -5.43
N SER A 476 26.39 11.06 -5.13
CA SER A 476 27.27 10.10 -4.44
C SER A 476 27.47 10.41 -2.95
N GLU A 477 27.08 11.61 -2.49
CA GLU A 477 27.36 12.10 -1.15
C GLU A 477 26.09 12.25 -0.30
N LEU A 478 25.94 11.43 0.75
CA LEU A 478 24.76 11.44 1.62
C LEU A 478 24.55 12.76 2.38
N ASN A 479 25.65 13.48 2.67
CA ASN A 479 25.62 14.72 3.45
C ASN A 479 25.49 15.98 2.57
N HIS A 480 25.47 15.84 1.25
CA HIS A 480 25.39 16.96 0.30
C HIS A 480 24.24 16.75 -0.68
N ALA A 481 23.01 16.70 -0.19
CA ALA A 481 21.81 16.40 -0.99
C ALA A 481 21.64 17.33 -2.22
N ASN A 482 22.08 18.58 -2.13
CA ASN A 482 21.98 19.54 -3.24
C ASN A 482 23.02 19.33 -4.36
N ARG A 483 23.98 18.41 -4.17
CA ARG A 483 24.99 18.04 -5.15
C ARG A 483 24.65 16.69 -5.78
N TYR A 484 24.41 16.69 -7.08
CA TYR A 484 24.07 15.50 -7.85
C TYR A 484 24.34 15.71 -9.34
N LYS A 485 24.32 14.63 -10.10
CA LYS A 485 24.41 14.61 -11.56
C LYS A 485 23.03 14.33 -12.16
N GLU A 486 22.81 14.85 -13.34
CA GLU A 486 21.59 14.66 -14.11
C GLU A 486 21.95 14.14 -15.49
N PHE A 487 21.20 13.13 -15.94
CA PHE A 487 21.37 12.47 -17.23
C PHE A 487 20.01 12.39 -17.91
N GLN A 488 19.91 12.86 -19.15
CA GLN A 488 18.68 12.89 -19.93
C GLN A 488 18.88 12.23 -21.30
N VAL A 489 17.94 11.40 -21.73
CA VAL A 489 17.94 10.80 -23.08
C VAL A 489 16.54 10.84 -23.69
N ALA A 490 16.46 11.36 -24.92
CA ALA A 490 15.22 11.41 -25.69
C ALA A 490 15.09 10.18 -26.63
N PRO A 491 13.87 9.86 -27.10
CA PRO A 491 13.62 8.80 -28.07
C PRO A 491 14.39 8.93 -29.39
N THR A 492 14.82 10.14 -29.73
CA THR A 492 15.65 10.45 -30.91
C THR A 492 17.14 10.12 -30.73
N GLY A 493 17.57 9.73 -29.52
CA GLY A 493 18.98 9.55 -29.16
C GLY A 493 19.70 10.84 -28.75
N GLU A 494 19.01 11.98 -28.77
CA GLU A 494 19.52 13.22 -28.21
C GLU A 494 19.70 13.08 -26.70
N ARG A 495 20.73 13.74 -26.17
CA ARG A 495 21.15 13.57 -24.78
C ARG A 495 21.63 14.87 -24.15
N LEU A 496 21.65 14.87 -22.82
CA LEU A 496 22.19 15.95 -22.00
C LEU A 496 22.70 15.34 -20.69
N ASP A 497 23.89 15.74 -20.25
CA ASP A 497 24.31 15.60 -18.87
C ASP A 497 24.69 16.95 -18.25
N LEU A 498 24.63 17.02 -16.92
CA LEU A 498 25.04 18.20 -16.17
C LEU A 498 25.34 17.85 -14.72
N ALA A 499 26.21 18.65 -14.11
CA ALA A 499 26.47 18.63 -12.68
C ALA A 499 25.68 19.73 -11.98
N LEU A 500 25.09 19.41 -10.83
CA LEU A 500 24.33 20.37 -10.03
C LEU A 500 24.97 20.50 -8.64
N GLU A 501 25.04 21.74 -8.18
CA GLU A 501 25.21 22.09 -6.77
C GLU A 501 24.24 23.25 -6.49
N LEU A 502 22.99 22.89 -6.19
CA LEU A 502 21.87 23.84 -6.24
C LEU A 502 22.15 25.10 -5.41
N PRO A 503 21.86 26.30 -5.95
CA PRO A 503 21.14 26.56 -7.20
C PRO A 503 22.00 26.56 -8.47
N HIS A 504 23.32 26.33 -8.37
CA HIS A 504 24.22 26.30 -9.53
C HIS A 504 24.01 25.03 -10.37
N ARG A 505 24.09 25.20 -11.70
CA ARG A 505 23.96 24.15 -12.71
C ARG A 505 25.08 24.33 -13.71
N ASP A 506 25.91 23.31 -13.88
CA ASP A 506 27.02 23.30 -14.82
C ASP A 506 26.63 22.47 -16.05
N PHE A 507 26.18 23.16 -17.10
CA PHE A 507 25.81 22.58 -18.40
C PHE A 507 27.02 22.30 -19.31
N GLU A 508 28.23 22.74 -18.92
CA GLU A 508 29.47 22.47 -19.68
C GLU A 508 30.21 21.24 -19.13
N TRP A 509 29.79 20.73 -17.96
CA TRP A 509 30.29 19.49 -17.39
C TRP A 509 29.92 18.31 -18.30
N PHE A 510 30.88 17.42 -18.56
CA PHE A 510 30.69 16.25 -19.39
C PHE A 510 31.21 14.99 -18.68
N SER A 511 30.36 13.98 -18.51
CA SER A 511 30.69 12.77 -17.77
C SER A 511 31.51 11.74 -18.55
N GLY A 512 31.53 11.83 -19.89
CA GLY A 512 32.07 10.78 -20.75
C GLY A 512 31.14 9.57 -20.92
N TRP A 513 29.85 9.71 -20.60
CA TRP A 513 28.87 8.64 -20.75
C TRP A 513 28.51 8.29 -22.20
N GLU A 514 27.98 7.07 -22.34
CA GLU A 514 27.42 6.53 -23.58
C GLU A 514 25.91 6.29 -23.39
N SER A 515 25.13 6.48 -24.44
CA SER A 515 23.71 6.14 -24.48
C SER A 515 23.32 5.52 -25.83
N ALA A 516 22.37 4.60 -25.82
CA ALA A 516 21.79 4.03 -27.04
C ALA A 516 20.27 3.94 -26.92
N VAL A 517 19.55 4.14 -28.03
CA VAL A 517 18.09 4.21 -28.05
C VAL A 517 17.54 3.35 -29.17
N HIS A 518 16.39 2.73 -28.93
CA HIS A 518 15.61 2.05 -29.94
C HIS A 518 14.13 2.41 -29.79
N VAL A 519 13.49 2.77 -30.90
CA VAL A 519 12.04 2.96 -30.98
C VAL A 519 11.45 1.81 -31.78
N ASP A 520 10.50 1.09 -31.18
CA ASP A 520 9.71 0.04 -31.80
C ASP A 520 8.26 0.50 -31.96
N GLU A 521 7.95 1.01 -33.16
CA GLU A 521 6.62 1.44 -33.57
C GLU A 521 5.61 0.28 -33.65
N SER A 522 6.06 -0.98 -33.72
CA SER A 522 5.15 -2.13 -33.78
C SER A 522 4.53 -2.46 -32.42
N THR A 523 5.26 -2.16 -31.34
CA THR A 523 4.83 -2.34 -29.96
C THR A 523 4.57 -1.02 -29.24
N ASN A 524 4.71 0.11 -29.95
CA ASN A 524 4.64 1.46 -29.41
C ASN A 524 5.48 1.62 -28.14
N THR A 525 6.71 1.11 -28.18
CA THR A 525 7.64 1.13 -27.04
C THR A 525 8.97 1.70 -27.49
N TRP A 526 9.61 2.50 -26.65
CA TRP A 526 10.99 2.90 -26.85
C TRP A 526 11.84 2.51 -25.65
N THR A 527 13.09 2.19 -25.92
CA THR A 527 14.07 1.77 -24.94
C THR A 527 15.30 2.66 -24.99
N CYS A 528 15.89 2.88 -23.83
CA CYS A 528 17.13 3.62 -23.67
C CYS A 528 18.06 2.83 -22.75
N GLU A 529 19.33 2.76 -23.14
CA GLU A 529 20.41 2.28 -22.29
C GLU A 529 21.39 3.43 -22.05
N MET A 530 21.85 3.57 -20.81
CA MET A 530 22.88 4.50 -20.39
C MET A 530 24.05 3.72 -19.81
N LYS A 531 25.28 4.12 -20.11
CA LYS A 531 26.51 3.59 -19.52
C LYS A 531 27.36 4.76 -19.04
N ILE A 532 27.43 4.91 -17.72
CA ILE A 532 27.93 6.12 -17.07
C ILE A 532 29.17 5.77 -16.26
N PRO A 533 30.32 6.43 -16.47
CA PRO A 533 31.49 6.24 -15.63
C PRO A 533 31.19 6.57 -14.17
N LEU A 534 31.40 5.61 -13.26
CA LEU A 534 31.16 5.83 -11.82
C LEU A 534 32.04 6.95 -11.26
N SER A 535 33.26 7.10 -11.81
CA SER A 535 34.18 8.19 -11.46
C SER A 535 33.64 9.58 -11.81
N ALA A 536 32.71 9.70 -12.76
CA ALA A 536 32.08 10.97 -13.10
C ALA A 536 30.99 11.33 -12.09
N ILE A 537 30.31 10.33 -11.52
CA ILE A 537 29.28 10.54 -10.48
C ILE A 537 29.94 10.84 -9.12
N ALA A 538 31.06 10.17 -8.81
CA ALA A 538 31.77 10.34 -7.55
C ALA A 538 32.45 11.72 -7.45
N ASP A 539 31.89 12.63 -6.66
CA ASP A 539 32.37 14.01 -6.46
C ASP A 539 33.69 14.14 -5.64
N GLY A 540 34.72 13.36 -5.99
CA GLY A 540 36.07 13.49 -5.44
C GLY A 540 36.34 12.81 -4.09
N VAL A 541 35.35 12.11 -3.52
CA VAL A 541 35.52 11.31 -2.28
C VAL A 541 35.85 9.84 -2.56
N HIS A 542 35.59 9.35 -3.79
CA HIS A 542 35.79 7.95 -4.16
C HIS A 542 36.50 7.86 -5.51
N SER A 543 37.84 7.70 -5.49
CA SER A 543 38.61 7.27 -6.67
C SER A 543 38.44 5.77 -6.97
N GLU A 544 37.63 5.08 -6.17
CA GLU A 544 37.37 3.64 -6.22
C GLU A 544 35.87 3.39 -6.41
N ALA A 545 35.52 2.25 -7.02
CA ALA A 545 34.13 1.84 -7.19
C ALA A 545 33.40 1.74 -5.84
N PRO A 546 32.07 2.00 -5.79
CA PRO A 546 31.28 1.76 -4.59
C PRO A 546 31.40 0.31 -4.11
N ALA A 547 31.49 0.12 -2.79
CA ALA A 547 31.40 -1.21 -2.21
C ALA A 547 29.95 -1.74 -2.28
N VAL A 548 29.79 -3.06 -2.31
CA VAL A 548 28.47 -3.71 -2.16
C VAL A 548 27.80 -3.24 -0.86
N GLY A 549 26.50 -2.95 -0.94
CA GLY A 549 25.67 -2.41 0.14
C GLY A 549 25.74 -0.89 0.30
N VAL A 550 26.64 -0.19 -0.42
CA VAL A 550 26.64 1.29 -0.45
C VAL A 550 25.36 1.78 -1.12
N ARG A 551 24.82 2.90 -0.63
CA ARG A 551 23.63 3.54 -1.17
C ARG A 551 23.93 4.93 -1.69
N TRP A 552 23.41 5.24 -2.87
CA TRP A 552 23.44 6.56 -3.49
C TRP A 552 22.02 7.11 -3.64
N PRO A 553 21.77 8.39 -3.30
CA PRO A 553 20.47 9.01 -3.54
C PRO A 553 20.20 9.08 -5.04
N VAL A 554 19.02 8.61 -5.48
CA VAL A 554 18.63 8.59 -6.89
C VAL A 554 17.16 8.93 -7.08
N ASN A 555 16.81 9.53 -8.20
CA ASN A 555 15.44 9.50 -8.70
C ASN A 555 15.42 9.37 -10.23
N PHE A 556 14.32 8.85 -10.74
CA PHE A 556 14.10 8.67 -12.17
C PHE A 556 12.85 9.41 -12.59
N TYR A 557 12.89 10.01 -13.77
CA TYR A 557 11.81 10.82 -14.29
C TYR A 557 11.47 10.44 -15.73
N ARG A 558 10.23 10.73 -16.09
CA ARG A 558 9.75 10.62 -17.45
C ARG A 558 8.85 11.80 -17.76
N MET A 559 9.17 12.45 -18.87
CA MET A 559 8.28 13.39 -19.52
C MET A 559 7.65 12.73 -20.74
N ASP A 560 6.33 12.76 -20.77
CA ASP A 560 5.48 12.33 -21.87
C ASP A 560 4.56 13.50 -22.18
N ILE A 561 4.96 14.33 -23.14
CA ILE A 561 4.33 15.64 -23.38
C ILE A 561 2.92 15.45 -23.93
N GLN A 562 2.74 14.53 -24.87
CA GLN A 562 1.44 14.23 -25.46
C GLN A 562 0.47 13.70 -24.40
N GLY A 563 0.93 12.77 -23.57
CA GLY A 563 0.19 12.23 -22.44
C GLY A 563 0.03 13.22 -21.28
N LYS A 564 0.71 14.37 -21.27
CA LYS A 564 0.82 15.28 -20.12
C LYS A 564 1.38 14.57 -18.87
N GLY A 565 2.25 13.59 -19.08
CA GLY A 565 2.95 12.85 -18.04
C GLY A 565 4.17 13.62 -17.59
N PHE A 566 4.19 14.02 -16.33
CA PHE A 566 5.37 14.59 -15.67
C PHE A 566 5.67 13.71 -14.45
N MET A 567 6.29 12.56 -14.72
CA MET A 567 6.31 11.43 -13.81
C MET A 567 7.63 11.31 -13.07
N ALA A 568 7.57 10.83 -11.83
CA ALA A 568 8.72 10.58 -10.97
C ALA A 568 8.61 9.22 -10.28
N TRP A 569 9.74 8.54 -10.11
CA TRP A 569 9.79 7.20 -9.53
C TRP A 569 9.52 7.30 -8.03
N ASN A 570 10.12 8.29 -7.39
CA ASN A 570 9.67 8.82 -6.12
C ASN A 570 9.07 10.23 -6.32
N PRO A 571 7.74 10.42 -6.15
CA PRO A 571 7.10 11.72 -6.35
C PRO A 571 7.68 12.84 -5.48
N THR A 572 7.95 13.98 -6.10
CA THR A 572 8.48 15.17 -5.42
C THR A 572 7.40 15.96 -4.68
N LEU A 573 6.14 15.69 -5.01
CA LEU A 573 4.91 16.33 -4.52
C LEU A 573 4.86 17.83 -4.79
N GLN A 574 5.59 18.27 -5.82
CA GLN A 574 5.67 19.64 -6.28
C GLN A 574 5.89 19.67 -7.80
N GLY A 575 5.76 20.84 -8.42
CA GLY A 575 5.92 21.00 -9.87
C GLY A 575 7.36 20.93 -10.39
N SER A 576 8.33 20.46 -9.60
CA SER A 576 9.75 20.41 -9.97
C SER A 576 10.38 19.06 -9.63
N PHE A 577 11.28 18.57 -10.49
CA PHE A 577 12.10 17.38 -10.26
C PHE A 577 13.31 17.64 -9.34
N HIS A 578 13.74 18.89 -9.18
CA HIS A 578 14.92 19.24 -8.38
C HIS A 578 14.59 19.35 -6.87
N ARG A 579 14.21 18.21 -6.27
CA ARG A 579 13.86 18.05 -4.85
C ARG A 579 14.66 16.88 -4.26
N PRO A 580 15.97 17.04 -4.03
CA PRO A 580 16.84 15.94 -3.61
C PRO A 580 16.44 15.29 -2.28
N GLU A 581 15.77 16.02 -1.39
CA GLU A 581 15.19 15.46 -0.17
C GLU A 581 14.07 14.43 -0.41
N ARG A 582 13.60 14.30 -1.67
CA ARG A 582 12.61 13.30 -2.12
C ARG A 582 13.23 12.18 -2.95
N PHE A 583 14.56 12.14 -3.12
CA PHE A 583 15.18 11.03 -3.84
C PHE A 583 14.99 9.71 -3.08
N GLY A 584 14.90 8.63 -3.83
CA GLY A 584 15.02 7.28 -3.29
C GLY A 584 16.48 6.86 -3.21
N TRP A 585 16.71 5.55 -3.20
CA TRP A 585 18.01 4.94 -3.00
C TRP A 585 18.35 3.95 -4.11
N LEU A 586 19.52 4.13 -4.72
CA LEU A 586 20.19 3.07 -5.46
C LEU A 586 21.10 2.34 -4.47
N GLU A 587 20.99 1.02 -4.37
CA GLU A 587 21.91 0.18 -3.58
C GLU A 587 22.72 -0.70 -4.52
N PHE A 588 24.04 -0.72 -4.35
CA PHE A 588 24.94 -1.57 -5.13
C PHE A 588 24.91 -2.99 -4.57
N ASP A 589 24.41 -3.96 -5.35
CA ASP A 589 24.32 -5.38 -4.98
C ASP A 589 25.46 -6.18 -5.63
N ASP A 590 25.71 -7.42 -5.19
CA ASP A 590 26.79 -8.28 -5.75
C ASP A 590 26.40 -9.07 -7.02
#